data_AF-A0A2S8X991-F1
#
_entry.id   AF-A0A2S8X991-F1
#
_cell.length_a   1.000
_cell.length_b   1.000
_cell.length_c   1.000
_cell.angle_alpha   90.00
_cell.angle_beta   90.00
_cell.angle_gamma   90.00
#
_symmetry.space_group_name_H-M   'P 1'
#
loop_
_entity.id
_entity.type
_entity.pdbx_description
1 polymer ?
#
loop_
_entity_poly.entity_id
_entity_poly.type
_entity_poly.pdbx_seq_one_letter_code
_entity_poly.pdbx_strand_id
1 'polypeptide(L)'
;MLTTFKATATKFPEGLQVEAQSRGFKILMDEPQDLGGTDKGMNPVEALLCALGACQSIVAAAFADAYNFSYEELYVELEGDLDPDGFMGLADVRSGFQEIRFIMHFKTTESQEKAEAFATFIEKTCPVGDCLANGVKLVQSGVVRH
;
A
#
# COMPACT_ATOMS: atom_id res chain seq x y z
N MET A 1 9.47 1.60 22.49
CA MET A 1 8.08 1.36 22.95
C MET A 1 7.29 0.88 21.74
N LEU A 2 6.45 -0.16 21.88
CA LEU A 2 5.61 -0.63 20.78
C LEU A 2 4.32 0.19 20.72
N THR A 3 3.89 0.52 19.51
CA THR A 3 2.62 1.23 19.26
C THR A 3 1.68 0.30 18.49
N THR A 4 0.42 0.22 18.94
CA THR A 4 -0.60 -0.62 18.30
C THR A 4 -1.53 0.21 17.43
N PHE A 5 -1.62 -0.14 16.15
CA PHE A 5 -2.59 0.39 15.21
C PHE A 5 -3.79 -0.56 15.11
N LYS A 6 -5.01 0.00 15.01
CA LYS A 6 -6.27 -0.76 14.95
C LYS A 6 -7.11 -0.34 13.76
N ALA A 7 -7.75 -1.30 13.12
CA ALA A 7 -8.69 -1.08 12.04
C ALA A 7 -9.81 -2.14 12.08
N THR A 8 -10.94 -1.82 11.45
CA THR A 8 -12.06 -2.74 11.21
C THR A 8 -12.49 -2.63 9.76
N ALA A 9 -12.92 -3.72 9.15
CA ALA A 9 -13.46 -3.73 7.79
C ALA A 9 -14.82 -4.44 7.80
N THR A 10 -15.85 -3.80 7.25
CA THR A 10 -17.23 -4.29 7.26
C THR A 10 -17.76 -4.41 5.84
N LYS A 11 -18.21 -5.62 5.48
CA LYS A 11 -18.86 -5.88 4.19
C LYS A 11 -20.23 -5.22 4.14
N PHE A 12 -20.51 -4.49 3.06
CA PHE A 12 -21.84 -3.96 2.79
C PHE A 12 -22.74 -4.99 2.10
N PRO A 13 -24.07 -4.88 2.18
CA PRO A 13 -24.98 -5.83 1.51
C PRO A 13 -24.89 -5.79 -0.03
N GLU A 14 -24.51 -4.66 -0.61
CA GLU A 14 -24.39 -4.48 -2.06
C GLU A 14 -23.01 -4.95 -2.57
N GLY A 15 -22.99 -5.68 -3.68
CA GLY A 15 -21.79 -6.03 -4.44
C GLY A 15 -20.67 -6.64 -3.60
N LEU A 16 -19.43 -6.25 -3.89
CA LEU A 16 -18.23 -6.61 -3.11
C LEU A 16 -17.70 -5.48 -2.22
N GLN A 17 -18.48 -4.40 -2.08
CA GLN A 17 -18.13 -3.23 -1.27
C GLN A 17 -17.80 -3.56 0.19
N VAL A 18 -16.71 -3.00 0.69
CA VAL A 18 -16.23 -3.07 2.07
C VAL A 18 -15.87 -1.67 2.55
N GLU A 19 -16.43 -1.26 3.69
CA GLU A 19 -15.98 -0.05 4.39
C GLU A 19 -14.92 -0.42 5.43
N ALA A 20 -13.69 0.00 5.21
CA ALA A 20 -12.61 -0.07 6.19
C ALA A 20 -12.53 1.23 6.99
N GLN A 21 -12.24 1.10 8.28
CA GLN A 21 -12.15 2.23 9.20
C GLN A 21 -10.96 2.10 10.14
N SER A 22 -10.30 3.23 10.40
CA SER A 22 -9.32 3.37 11.48
C SER A 22 -9.44 4.76 12.09
N ARG A 23 -9.51 4.82 13.43
CA ARG A 23 -9.89 6.05 14.17
C ARG A 23 -11.24 6.58 13.67
N GLY A 24 -11.28 7.76 13.05
CA GLY A 24 -12.48 8.36 12.46
C GLY A 24 -12.44 8.44 10.92
N PHE A 25 -11.45 7.82 10.28
CA PHE A 25 -11.30 7.83 8.82
C PHE A 25 -11.87 6.57 8.21
N LYS A 26 -12.43 6.72 7.01
CA LYS A 26 -13.11 5.65 6.27
C LYS A 26 -12.51 5.54 4.87
N ILE A 27 -12.39 4.31 4.40
CA ILE A 27 -12.00 3.97 3.03
C ILE A 27 -13.05 2.99 2.51
N LEU A 28 -13.67 3.32 1.39
CA LEU A 28 -14.50 2.38 0.65
C LEU A 28 -13.59 1.63 -0.33
N MET A 29 -13.58 0.32 -0.22
CA MET A 29 -12.99 -0.59 -1.20
C MET A 29 -14.08 -1.42 -1.84
N ASP A 30 -13.85 -1.87 -3.07
CA ASP A 30 -14.78 -2.69 -3.84
C ASP A 30 -13.98 -3.60 -4.79
N GLU A 31 -14.62 -4.18 -5.80
CA GLU A 31 -13.94 -4.79 -6.93
C GLU A 31 -14.48 -4.20 -8.25
N PRO A 32 -13.72 -4.29 -9.36
CA PRO A 32 -14.24 -4.04 -10.70
C PRO A 32 -15.48 -4.89 -11.02
N GLN A 33 -16.32 -4.40 -11.94
CA GLN A 33 -17.54 -5.11 -12.34
C GLN A 33 -17.25 -6.52 -12.90
N ASP A 34 -16.17 -6.66 -13.67
CA ASP A 34 -15.76 -7.94 -14.26
C ASP A 34 -15.27 -8.97 -13.22
N LEU A 35 -14.95 -8.51 -12.00
CA LEU A 35 -14.62 -9.33 -10.84
C LEU A 35 -15.80 -9.47 -9.85
N GLY A 36 -17.00 -9.02 -10.25
CA GLY A 36 -18.24 -9.16 -9.48
C GLY A 36 -18.51 -8.05 -8.46
N GLY A 37 -17.69 -6.99 -8.44
CA GLY A 37 -17.94 -5.81 -7.62
C GLY A 37 -18.83 -4.78 -8.30
N THR A 38 -18.88 -3.57 -7.74
CA THR A 38 -19.67 -2.45 -8.28
C THR A 38 -18.83 -1.29 -8.77
N ASP A 39 -17.50 -1.42 -8.75
CA ASP A 39 -16.56 -0.40 -9.19
C ASP A 39 -16.78 0.98 -8.50
N LYS A 40 -17.22 0.95 -7.24
CA LYS A 40 -17.48 2.18 -6.44
C LYS A 40 -16.30 2.60 -5.57
N GLY A 41 -15.24 1.81 -5.55
CA GLY A 41 -14.00 2.07 -4.82
C GLY A 41 -12.87 1.23 -5.39
N MET A 42 -11.64 1.65 -5.14
CA MET A 42 -10.46 0.85 -5.49
C MET A 42 -10.52 -0.53 -4.83
N ASN A 43 -9.93 -1.54 -5.48
CA ASN A 43 -9.82 -2.84 -4.85
C ASN A 43 -8.76 -2.87 -3.74
N PRO A 44 -8.76 -3.89 -2.87
CA PRO A 44 -7.84 -3.94 -1.74
C PRO A 44 -6.36 -3.96 -2.12
N VAL A 45 -6.00 -4.51 -3.29
CA VAL A 45 -4.60 -4.58 -3.73
C VAL A 45 -4.13 -3.25 -4.35
N GLU A 46 -5.01 -2.50 -5.01
CA GLU A 46 -4.79 -1.11 -5.41
C GLU A 46 -4.63 -0.21 -4.18
N ALA A 47 -5.50 -0.36 -3.18
CA ALA A 47 -5.38 0.37 -1.91
C ALA A 47 -4.03 0.10 -1.22
N LEU A 48 -3.50 -1.12 -1.34
CA LEU A 48 -2.18 -1.47 -0.82
C LEU A 48 -1.04 -0.73 -1.57
N LEU A 49 -1.11 -0.63 -2.89
CA LEU A 49 -0.16 0.18 -3.69
C LEU A 49 -0.25 1.67 -3.32
N CYS A 50 -1.47 2.20 -3.17
CA CYS A 50 -1.66 3.58 -2.70
C CYS A 50 -1.06 3.79 -1.31
N ALA A 51 -1.22 2.84 -0.39
CA ALA A 51 -0.64 2.90 0.95
C ALA A 51 0.90 2.89 0.91
N LEU A 52 1.51 2.10 0.02
CA LEU A 52 2.97 2.08 -0.18
C LEU A 52 3.47 3.45 -0.69
N GLY A 53 2.89 3.96 -1.77
CA GLY A 53 3.29 5.26 -2.33
C GLY A 53 3.09 6.41 -1.34
N ALA A 54 1.97 6.41 -0.61
CA ALA A 54 1.71 7.38 0.45
C ALA A 54 2.76 7.30 1.57
N CYS A 55 3.12 6.09 1.99
CA CYS A 55 4.12 5.89 3.03
C CYS A 55 5.51 6.37 2.60
N GLN A 56 5.95 6.06 1.38
CA GLN A 56 7.20 6.57 0.82
C GLN A 56 7.20 8.10 0.74
N SER A 57 6.08 8.70 0.31
CA SER A 57 5.93 10.15 0.23
C SER A 57 5.99 10.83 1.60
N ILE A 58 5.39 10.23 2.63
CA ILE A 58 5.46 10.72 4.01
C ILE A 58 6.89 10.66 4.53
N VAL A 59 7.62 9.57 4.27
CA VAL A 59 9.03 9.45 4.66
C VAL A 59 9.88 10.51 3.96
N ALA A 60 9.70 10.71 2.65
CA ALA A 60 10.39 11.77 1.93
C ALA A 60 10.16 13.14 2.59
N ALA A 61 8.90 13.53 2.82
CA ALA A 61 8.56 14.80 3.44
C ALA A 61 9.10 14.94 4.87
N ALA A 62 9.08 13.86 5.67
CA ALA A 62 9.52 13.90 7.05
C ALA A 62 11.05 14.02 7.22
N PHE A 63 11.83 13.58 6.22
CA PHE A 63 13.29 13.49 6.32
C PHE A 63 14.06 14.33 5.30
N ALA A 64 13.39 15.02 4.36
CA ALA A 64 14.02 15.85 3.34
C ALA A 64 15.04 16.84 3.93
N ASP A 65 14.63 17.64 4.92
CA ASP A 65 15.49 18.62 5.59
C ASP A 65 16.68 17.95 6.30
N ALA A 66 16.43 16.86 7.01
CA ALA A 66 17.47 16.12 7.71
C ALA A 66 18.49 15.47 6.74
N TYR A 67 18.04 15.13 5.53
CA TYR A 67 18.88 14.59 4.46
C TYR A 67 19.49 15.70 3.57
N ASN A 68 19.26 16.97 3.89
CA ASN A 68 19.63 18.14 3.10
C ASN A 68 19.17 18.04 1.64
N PHE A 69 17.99 17.47 1.36
CA PHE A 69 17.44 17.30 0.01
C PHE A 69 16.24 18.22 -0.19
N SER A 70 16.28 19.08 -1.20
CA SER A 70 15.17 19.98 -1.53
C SER A 70 14.38 19.46 -2.73
N TYR A 71 13.06 19.59 -2.73
CA TYR A 71 12.20 19.33 -3.88
C TYR A 71 10.93 20.18 -3.82
N GLU A 72 10.35 20.45 -4.98
CA GLU A 72 9.08 21.19 -5.10
C GLU A 72 7.87 20.25 -5.09
N GLU A 73 7.99 19.12 -5.78
CA GLU A 73 6.91 18.14 -5.96
C GLU A 73 7.48 16.72 -5.88
N LEU A 74 6.69 15.81 -5.32
CA LEU A 74 6.94 14.38 -5.28
C LEU A 74 5.66 13.63 -5.63
N TYR A 75 5.74 12.68 -6.55
CA TYR A 75 4.75 11.62 -6.69
C TYR A 75 5.45 10.28 -6.91
N VAL A 76 4.75 9.19 -6.61
CA VAL A 76 5.25 7.82 -6.80
C VAL A 76 4.30 7.11 -7.77
N GLU A 77 4.84 6.62 -8.87
CA GLU A 77 4.15 5.73 -9.79
C GLU A 77 4.36 4.28 -9.31
N LEU A 78 3.29 3.48 -9.21
CA LEU A 78 3.36 2.11 -8.72
C LEU A 78 2.55 1.17 -9.62
N GLU A 79 3.10 -0.01 -9.84
CA GLU A 79 2.42 -1.14 -10.47
C GLU A 79 2.78 -2.44 -9.73
N GLY A 80 1.89 -3.43 -9.78
CA GLY A 80 2.14 -4.73 -9.18
C GLY A 80 1.44 -5.83 -9.94
N ASP A 81 2.14 -6.95 -10.14
CA ASP A 81 1.61 -8.11 -10.84
C ASP A 81 1.00 -9.10 -9.85
N LEU A 82 -0.24 -9.48 -10.08
CA LEU A 82 -0.95 -10.49 -9.31
C LEU A 82 -1.53 -11.51 -10.27
N ASP A 83 -1.44 -12.79 -9.91
CA ASP A 83 -2.09 -13.88 -10.65
C ASP A 83 -3.44 -14.21 -10.00
N PRO A 84 -4.58 -13.88 -10.64
CA PRO A 84 -5.90 -14.10 -10.07
C PRO A 84 -6.21 -15.59 -9.86
N ASP A 85 -5.58 -16.50 -10.61
CA ASP A 85 -5.83 -17.93 -10.50
C ASP A 85 -5.45 -18.47 -9.12
N GLY A 86 -4.46 -17.86 -8.46
CA GLY A 86 -4.07 -18.20 -7.10
C GLY A 86 -5.11 -17.81 -6.05
N PHE A 87 -5.83 -16.70 -6.25
CA PHE A 87 -6.96 -16.31 -5.39
C PHE A 87 -8.21 -17.14 -5.68
N MET A 88 -8.45 -17.45 -6.97
CA MET A 88 -9.60 -18.23 -7.40
C MET A 88 -9.45 -19.74 -7.15
N GLY A 89 -8.27 -20.19 -6.71
CA GLY A 89 -7.98 -21.61 -6.45
C GLY A 89 -7.87 -22.45 -7.72
N LEU A 90 -7.59 -21.80 -8.86
CA LEU A 90 -7.46 -22.43 -10.18
C LEU A 90 -6.02 -22.90 -10.45
N ALA A 91 -5.03 -22.30 -9.79
CA ALA A 91 -3.63 -22.69 -9.87
C ALA A 91 -2.93 -22.62 -8.51
N ASP A 92 -1.88 -23.43 -8.33
CA ASP A 92 -0.99 -23.38 -7.16
C ASP A 92 0.05 -22.26 -7.32
N VAL A 93 -0.44 -21.01 -7.32
CA VAL A 93 0.35 -19.78 -7.44
C VAL A 93 0.09 -18.87 -6.26
N ARG A 94 1.05 -18.01 -5.91
CA ARG A 94 0.91 -17.05 -4.80
C ARG A 94 -0.26 -16.11 -5.10
N SER A 95 -1.24 -16.05 -4.20
CA SER A 95 -2.44 -15.22 -4.36
C SER A 95 -2.22 -13.70 -4.16
N GLY A 96 -1.03 -13.27 -3.74
CA GLY A 96 -0.67 -11.86 -3.57
C GLY A 96 0.25 -11.38 -4.69
N PHE A 97 0.71 -10.11 -4.61
CA PHE A 97 1.65 -9.58 -5.59
C PHE A 97 2.90 -10.46 -5.73
N GLN A 98 3.26 -10.77 -6.98
CA GLN A 98 4.51 -11.46 -7.34
C GLN A 98 5.67 -10.47 -7.35
N GLU A 99 5.44 -9.29 -7.92
CA GLU A 99 6.39 -8.18 -7.96
C GLU A 99 5.61 -6.85 -7.86
N ILE A 100 6.20 -5.88 -7.18
CA ILE A 100 5.75 -4.49 -7.16
C ILE A 100 6.91 -3.65 -7.67
N ARG A 101 6.65 -2.78 -8.64
CA ARG A 101 7.62 -1.84 -9.20
C ARG A 101 7.12 -0.44 -8.95
N PHE A 102 8.02 0.47 -8.62
CA PHE A 102 7.67 1.86 -8.38
C PHE A 102 8.77 2.82 -8.88
N ILE A 103 8.36 4.03 -9.24
CA ILE A 103 9.24 5.11 -9.67
C ILE A 103 8.91 6.34 -8.84
N MET A 104 9.92 6.90 -8.16
CA MET A 104 9.78 8.17 -7.43
C MET A 104 10.15 9.33 -8.35
N HIS A 105 9.21 10.25 -8.55
CA HIS A 105 9.40 11.42 -9.38
C HIS A 105 9.54 12.66 -8.50
N PHE A 106 10.77 13.18 -8.42
CA PHE A 106 11.05 14.45 -7.75
C PHE A 106 11.18 15.57 -8.76
N LYS A 107 10.48 16.68 -8.53
CA LYS A 107 10.78 17.96 -9.18
C LYS A 107 11.78 18.70 -8.31
N THR A 108 13.04 18.71 -8.71
CA THR A 108 14.15 19.24 -7.91
C THR A 108 15.28 19.78 -8.77
N THR A 109 16.10 20.66 -8.19
CA THR A 109 17.39 21.12 -8.75
C THR A 109 18.58 20.32 -8.23
N GLU A 110 18.35 19.37 -7.31
CA GLU A 110 19.36 18.46 -6.79
C GLU A 110 19.89 17.52 -7.89
N SER A 111 21.10 17.00 -7.71
CA SER A 111 21.67 16.06 -8.68
C SER A 111 20.95 14.71 -8.67
N GLN A 112 20.99 14.01 -9.79
CA GLN A 112 20.46 12.65 -9.91
C GLN A 112 21.04 11.71 -8.84
N GLU A 113 22.35 11.77 -8.60
CA GLU A 113 23.03 10.97 -7.57
C GLU A 113 22.44 11.24 -6.17
N LYS A 114 22.15 12.50 -5.85
CA LYS A 114 21.57 12.86 -4.54
C LYS A 114 20.11 12.41 -4.44
N ALA A 115 19.35 12.48 -5.53
CA ALA A 115 17.98 11.98 -5.60
C ALA A 115 17.94 10.45 -5.42
N GLU A 116 18.85 9.71 -6.05
CA GLU A 116 18.97 8.25 -5.89
C GLU A 116 19.39 7.86 -4.47
N ALA A 117 20.35 8.58 -3.89
CA ALA A 117 20.76 8.37 -2.51
C ALA A 117 19.59 8.60 -1.53
N PHE A 118 18.78 9.63 -1.78
CA PHE A 118 17.60 9.92 -0.96
C PHE A 118 16.48 8.90 -1.16
N ALA A 119 16.19 8.48 -2.40
CA ALA A 119 15.25 7.42 -2.70
C ALA A 119 15.63 6.11 -1.98
N THR A 120 16.91 5.72 -2.02
CA THR A 120 17.44 4.56 -1.29
C THR A 120 17.20 4.67 0.22
N PHE A 121 17.36 5.87 0.78
CA PHE A 121 17.06 6.12 2.19
C PHE A 121 15.56 5.97 2.49
N ILE A 122 14.70 6.51 1.64
CA ILE A 122 13.23 6.42 1.77
C ILE A 122 12.80 4.96 1.77
N GLU A 123 13.28 4.16 0.82
CA GLU A 123 12.97 2.73 0.71
C GLU A 123 13.33 1.95 1.97
N LYS A 124 14.53 2.19 2.53
CA LYS A 124 14.98 1.55 3.77
C LYS A 124 14.20 1.98 5.01
N THR A 125 13.55 3.13 4.97
CA THR A 125 12.88 3.74 6.13
C THR A 125 11.37 3.52 6.10
N CYS A 126 10.78 3.26 4.92
CA CYS A 126 9.35 3.12 4.70
C CYS A 126 8.74 1.92 5.46
N PRO A 127 7.88 2.14 6.48
CA PRO A 127 7.28 1.03 7.23
C PRO A 127 6.36 0.13 6.39
N VAL A 128 5.62 0.68 5.42
CA VAL A 128 4.78 -0.14 4.52
C VAL A 128 5.66 -0.96 3.56
N GLY A 129 6.74 -0.36 3.06
CA GLY A 129 7.74 -1.07 2.26
C GLY A 129 8.37 -2.24 3.03
N ASP A 130 8.73 -2.02 4.29
CA ASP A 130 9.21 -3.08 5.19
C ASP A 130 8.18 -4.21 5.35
N CYS A 131 6.90 -3.90 5.59
CA CYS A 131 5.84 -4.91 5.72
C CYS A 131 5.64 -5.77 4.45
N LEU A 132 5.95 -5.22 3.27
CA LEU A 132 5.79 -5.90 1.99
C LEU A 132 7.03 -6.73 1.62
N ALA A 133 8.22 -6.18 1.85
CA ALA A 133 9.49 -6.85 1.56
C ALA A 133 9.80 -7.95 2.59
N ASN A 134 9.34 -7.78 3.83
CA ASN A 134 9.57 -8.70 4.93
C ASN A 134 8.24 -9.31 5.38
N GLY A 135 8.13 -10.64 5.30
CA GLY A 135 6.91 -11.35 5.70
C GLY A 135 6.52 -11.06 7.14
N VAL A 136 5.38 -10.38 7.35
CA VAL A 136 4.81 -10.14 8.68
C VAL A 136 4.05 -11.38 9.13
N LYS A 137 4.30 -11.83 10.37
CA LYS A 137 3.57 -12.97 10.95
C LYS A 137 2.09 -12.61 11.14
N LEU A 138 1.22 -13.25 10.35
CA LEU A 138 -0.23 -13.17 10.51
C LEU A 138 -0.71 -14.22 11.52
N VAL A 139 -1.51 -13.79 12.50
CA VAL A 139 -2.06 -14.66 13.55
C VAL A 139 -3.57 -14.48 13.63
N GLN A 140 -4.32 -15.51 13.24
CA GLN A 140 -5.76 -15.55 13.49
C GLN A 140 -6.00 -15.79 14.99
N SER A 141 -6.41 -14.74 15.71
CA SER A 141 -6.55 -14.79 17.17
C SER A 141 -7.89 -15.36 17.65
N GLY A 142 -8.85 -15.61 16.76
CA GLY A 142 -10.13 -16.22 17.08
C GLY A 142 -11.19 -16.03 16.00
N VAL A 143 -12.37 -16.60 16.23
CA VAL A 143 -13.60 -16.39 15.46
C VAL A 143 -14.73 -16.17 16.46
N VAL A 144 -15.48 -15.07 16.32
CA VAL A 144 -16.64 -14.76 17.17
C VAL A 144 -17.91 -15.03 16.37
N ARG A 145 -18.80 -15.86 16.92
CA ARG A 145 -20.15 -16.11 16.39
C ARG A 145 -21.16 -15.45 17.31
N HIS A 146 -22.07 -14.68 16.75
CA HIS A 146 -23.22 -14.09 17.44
C HIS A 146 -24.48 -14.94 17.27
#